data_AF-A0A8H7IMR5-F1
#
_entry.id   AF-A0A8H7IMR5-F1
#
_cell.length_a   1.000
_cell.length_b   1.000
_cell.length_c   1.000
_cell.angle_alpha   90.00
_cell.angle_beta   90.00
_cell.angle_gamma   90.00
#
_symmetry.space_group_name_H-M   'P 1'
#
loop_
_entity.id
_entity.type
_entity.pdbx_description
1 polymer ?
#
loop_
_entity_poly.entity_id
_entity_poly.type
_entity_poly.pdbx_seq_one_letter_code
_entity_poly.pdbx_strand_id
1 'polypeptide(L)'
;MDSNSQTLGRKRRPIAIFLISAAYLDKILEDDNIATGLNNLLLIASKMKTLGEPVSNLMMAQIMMNALPPTYAIVNTVIQTTNQASAVTPLMVKEAALKEEEHCKNGTGLTVS
;
A
#
# COMPACT_ATOMS: atom_id res chain seq x y z
N MET A 1 -44.58 12.92 15.35
CA MET A 1 -43.57 13.99 15.56
C MET A 1 -42.25 13.30 15.32
N ASP A 2 -41.85 13.29 14.06
CA ASP A 2 -40.93 12.28 13.55
C ASP A 2 -39.54 12.90 13.57
N SER A 3 -38.75 12.52 14.57
CA SER A 3 -37.34 12.90 14.66
C SER A 3 -36.52 12.03 13.71
N ASN A 4 -36.62 12.35 12.43
CA ASN A 4 -35.84 11.74 11.36
C ASN A 4 -34.40 12.29 11.44
N SER A 5 -33.59 11.70 12.33
CA SER A 5 -32.15 11.95 12.40
C SER A 5 -31.46 11.28 11.22
N GLN A 6 -31.64 11.84 10.03
CA GLN A 6 -30.78 11.53 8.89
C GLN A 6 -29.43 12.20 9.13
N THR A 7 -28.49 11.41 9.65
CA THR A 7 -27.07 11.72 9.61
C THR A 7 -26.66 11.83 8.15
N LEU A 8 -26.70 13.05 7.63
CA LEU A 8 -26.26 13.45 6.32
C LEU A 8 -24.83 12.92 6.12
N GLY A 9 -24.68 11.96 5.20
CA GLY A 9 -23.43 11.27 4.93
C GLY A 9 -22.30 12.28 4.75
N ARG A 10 -21.23 12.13 5.54
CA ARG A 10 -19.97 12.87 5.38
C ARG A 10 -19.52 12.70 3.92
N LYS A 11 -19.74 13.71 3.08
CA LYS A 11 -19.06 13.80 1.78
C LYS A 11 -17.57 13.71 2.07
N ARG A 12 -16.90 12.66 1.59
CA ARG A 12 -15.44 12.53 1.70
C ARG A 12 -14.81 13.82 1.18
N ARG A 13 -13.87 14.37 1.93
CA ARG A 13 -13.28 15.67 1.61
C ARG A 13 -12.53 15.54 0.27
N PRO A 14 -12.64 16.51 -0.65
CA PRO A 14 -11.98 16.44 -1.97
C PRO A 14 -10.48 16.13 -1.89
N ILE A 15 -9.79 16.63 -0.85
CA ILE A 15 -8.37 16.38 -0.59
C ILE A 15 -8.11 14.90 -0.28
N ALA A 16 -8.96 14.26 0.52
CA ALA A 16 -8.79 12.85 0.90
C ALA A 16 -8.98 11.92 -0.31
N ILE A 17 -9.95 12.24 -1.17
CA ILE A 17 -10.14 11.53 -2.45
C ILE A 17 -8.91 11.69 -3.33
N PHE A 18 -8.43 12.92 -3.51
CA PHE A 18 -7.26 13.21 -4.32
C PHE A 18 -6.02 12.42 -3.85
N LEU A 19 -5.73 12.42 -2.54
CA LEU A 19 -4.58 11.73 -1.98
C LEU A 19 -4.63 10.21 -2.21
N ILE A 20 -5.80 9.59 -2.04
CA ILE A 20 -5.97 8.15 -2.26
C ILE A 20 -5.91 7.79 -3.73
N SER A 21 -6.52 8.59 -4.60
CA SER A 21 -6.44 8.39 -6.05
C SER A 21 -5.00 8.53 -6.54
N ALA A 22 -4.25 9.52 -6.05
CA ALA A 22 -2.83 9.68 -6.36
C ALA A 22 -2.03 8.45 -5.89
N ALA A 23 -2.25 8.00 -4.65
CA ALA A 23 -1.57 6.81 -4.11
C ALA A 23 -1.85 5.53 -4.93
N TYR A 24 -3.07 5.37 -5.44
CA TYR A 24 -3.47 4.19 -6.22
C TYR A 24 -2.82 4.15 -7.61
N LEU A 25 -2.54 5.33 -8.18
CA LEU A 25 -1.93 5.48 -9.50
C LEU A 25 -0.40 5.54 -9.43
N ASP A 26 0.16 5.82 -8.26
CA ASP A 26 1.60 5.88 -8.04
C ASP A 26 2.22 4.49 -8.19
N LYS A 27 3.14 4.35 -9.14
CA LYS A 27 3.85 3.11 -9.44
C LYS A 27 5.32 3.30 -9.08
N ILE A 28 5.85 2.37 -8.31
CA ILE A 28 7.28 2.25 -8.06
C ILE A 28 7.85 1.52 -9.28
N LEU A 29 8.79 2.17 -9.97
CA LEU A 29 9.46 1.61 -11.13
C LEU A 29 10.54 0.61 -10.70
N GLU A 30 10.99 -0.23 -11.64
CA GLU A 30 12.00 -1.27 -11.38
C GLU A 30 13.31 -0.69 -10.81
N ASP A 31 13.72 0.50 -11.26
CA ASP A 31 14.96 1.16 -10.83
C ASP A 31 14.76 2.07 -9.60
N ASP A 32 13.52 2.24 -9.13
CA ASP A 32 13.24 3.10 -7.98
C ASP A 32 13.67 2.44 -6.67
N ASN A 33 14.00 3.26 -5.69
CA ASN A 33 14.22 2.78 -4.33
C ASN A 33 12.89 2.32 -3.70
N ILE A 34 12.66 1.00 -3.68
CA ILE A 34 11.45 0.38 -3.12
C ILE A 34 11.12 0.88 -1.72
N ALA A 35 12.12 0.95 -0.83
CA ALA A 35 11.92 1.39 0.55
C ALA A 35 11.35 2.82 0.60
N THR A 36 11.86 3.70 -0.26
CA THR A 36 11.41 5.09 -0.36
C THR A 36 10.00 5.18 -0.91
N GLY A 37 9.70 4.47 -2.01
CA GLY A 37 8.36 4.45 -2.59
C GLY A 37 7.29 3.96 -1.60
N LEU A 38 7.56 2.87 -0.90
CA LEU A 38 6.64 2.33 0.12
C LEU A 38 6.49 3.26 1.33
N ASN A 39 7.56 3.94 1.76
CA ASN A 39 7.46 4.95 2.82
C ASN A 39 6.62 6.15 2.41
N ASN A 40 6.72 6.60 1.16
CA ASN A 40 5.89 7.69 0.63
C ASN A 40 4.41 7.32 0.64
N LEU A 41 4.07 6.09 0.27
CA LEU A 41 2.70 5.57 0.37
C LEU A 41 2.22 5.55 1.83
N LEU A 42 3.02 5.03 2.77
CA LEU A 42 2.66 5.04 4.20
C LEU A 42 2.45 6.45 4.77
N LEU A 43 3.20 7.44 4.26
CA LEU A 43 3.01 8.84 4.63
C LEU A 43 1.62 9.35 4.21
N ILE A 44 1.08 8.88 3.09
CA ILE A 44 -0.29 9.22 2.66
C ILE A 44 -1.30 8.69 3.68
N ALA A 45 -1.16 7.45 4.15
CA ALA A 45 -2.04 6.91 5.19
C ALA A 45 -1.98 7.74 6.50
N SER A 46 -0.79 8.22 6.87
CA SER A 46 -0.63 9.12 8.02
C SER A 46 -1.34 10.46 7.79
N LYS A 47 -1.17 11.08 6.62
CA LYS A 47 -1.88 12.32 6.24
C LYS A 47 -3.40 12.13 6.28
N MET A 48 -3.90 11.02 5.77
CA MET A 48 -5.33 10.67 5.81
C MET A 48 -5.86 10.57 7.24
N LYS A 49 -5.08 9.99 8.18
CA LYS A 49 -5.41 10.01 9.61
C LYS A 49 -5.51 11.43 10.17
N THR A 50 -4.57 12.32 9.82
CA THR A 50 -4.61 13.73 10.25
C THR A 50 -5.80 14.51 9.68
N LEU A 51 -6.31 14.11 8.51
CA LEU A 51 -7.49 14.69 7.88
C LEU A 51 -8.82 14.18 8.48
N GLY A 52 -8.76 13.21 9.39
CA GLY A 52 -9.94 12.57 9.99
C GLY A 52 -10.58 11.49 9.11
N GLU A 53 -9.87 11.00 8.09
CA GLU A 53 -10.33 9.97 7.15
C GLU A 53 -9.31 8.81 7.10
N PRO A 54 -9.15 8.04 8.20
CA PRO A 54 -8.15 6.98 8.26
C PRO A 54 -8.38 5.90 7.18
N VAL A 55 -7.29 5.47 6.55
CA VAL A 55 -7.30 4.37 5.57
C VAL A 55 -7.22 3.04 6.31
N SER A 56 -8.00 2.05 5.89
CA SER A 56 -7.90 0.71 6.46
C SER A 56 -6.57 0.05 6.07
N ASN A 57 -6.05 -0.81 6.95
CA ASN A 57 -4.83 -1.57 6.68
C ASN A 57 -4.92 -2.37 5.38
N LEU A 58 -6.07 -3.03 5.14
CA LEU A 58 -6.30 -3.80 3.93
C LEU A 58 -6.22 -2.93 2.66
N MET A 59 -6.91 -1.78 2.65
CA MET A 59 -6.90 -0.88 1.50
C MET A 59 -5.49 -0.35 1.22
N MET A 60 -4.76 0.02 2.27
CA MET A 60 -3.41 0.52 2.13
C MET A 60 -2.43 -0.57 1.67
N ALA A 61 -2.57 -1.80 2.17
CA ALA A 61 -1.80 -2.93 1.71
C ALA A 61 -2.04 -3.24 0.22
N GLN A 62 -3.29 -3.15 -0.24
CA GLN A 62 -3.64 -3.30 -1.66
C GLN A 62 -3.01 -2.22 -2.53
N ILE A 63 -3.03 -0.96 -2.08
CA ILE A 63 -2.34 0.14 -2.77
C ILE A 63 -0.85 -0.16 -2.91
N MET A 64 -0.19 -0.58 -1.82
CA MET A 64 1.24 -0.92 -1.84
C MET A 64 1.55 -2.11 -2.75
N MET A 65 0.74 -3.17 -2.71
CA MET A 65 0.91 -4.32 -3.62
C MET A 65 0.75 -3.92 -5.09
N ASN A 66 -0.21 -3.05 -5.40
CA ASN A 66 -0.43 -2.56 -6.75
C ASN A 66 0.68 -1.60 -7.22
N ALA A 67 1.30 -0.87 -6.29
CA ALA A 67 2.36 0.08 -6.61
C ALA A 67 3.71 -0.60 -6.91
N LEU A 68 3.91 -1.84 -6.46
CA LEU A 68 5.17 -2.54 -6.65
C LEU A 68 5.41 -2.94 -8.11
N PRO A 69 6.68 -3.07 -8.53
CA PRO A 69 7.01 -3.51 -9.87
C PRO A 69 6.45 -4.91 -10.15
N PRO A 70 5.99 -5.21 -11.39
CA PRO A 70 5.42 -6.51 -11.73
C PRO A 70 6.38 -7.70 -11.53
N THR A 71 7.69 -7.45 -11.54
CA THR A 71 8.73 -8.45 -11.28
C THR A 71 8.71 -8.98 -9.85
N TYR A 72 8.09 -8.25 -8.91
CA TYR A 72 8.03 -8.61 -7.50
C TYR A 72 6.92 -9.63 -7.25
N ALA A 73 7.29 -10.90 -7.05
CA ALA A 73 6.37 -12.00 -6.77
C ALA A 73 5.82 -12.02 -5.33
N ILE A 74 5.58 -10.84 -4.74
CA ILE A 74 5.27 -10.66 -3.31
C ILE A 74 3.82 -10.97 -2.93
N VAL A 75 2.91 -10.96 -3.89
CA VAL A 75 1.47 -11.22 -3.67
C VAL A 75 1.26 -12.63 -3.10
N ASN A 76 1.98 -13.63 -3.63
CA ASN A 76 1.89 -15.00 -3.12
C ASN A 76 2.45 -15.10 -1.69
N THR A 77 3.56 -14.42 -1.40
CA THR A 77 4.18 -14.41 -0.06
C THR A 77 3.26 -13.81 1.00
N VAL A 78 2.62 -12.68 0.71
CA VAL A 78 1.72 -11.99 1.66
C VAL A 78 0.42 -12.78 1.88
N ILE A 79 -0.15 -13.37 0.83
CA ILE A 79 -1.37 -14.18 0.92
C ILE A 79 -1.09 -15.52 1.62
N GLN A 80 0.01 -16.22 1.32
CA GLN A 80 0.33 -17.50 1.94
C GLN A 80 0.66 -17.39 3.43
N THR A 81 1.22 -16.26 3.86
CA THR A 81 1.55 -16.03 5.29
C THR A 81 0.30 -15.75 6.12
N THR A 82 -0.85 -15.49 5.50
CA THR A 82 -2.06 -15.01 6.19
C THR A 82 -3.30 -15.82 5.82
N ASN A 83 -3.75 -16.72 6.70
CA ASN A 83 -5.01 -17.49 6.52
C ASN A 83 -6.29 -16.62 6.52
N GLN A 84 -6.17 -15.30 6.72
CA GLN A 84 -7.27 -14.35 6.71
C GLN A 84 -6.85 -13.06 5.99
N ALA A 85 -7.50 -12.71 4.88
CA ALA A 85 -7.22 -11.47 4.15
C ALA A 85 -7.35 -10.20 5.01
N SER A 86 -8.12 -10.24 6.10
CA SER A 86 -8.28 -9.14 7.06
C SER A 86 -7.06 -8.88 7.95
N ALA A 87 -6.12 -9.81 8.03
CA ALA A 87 -4.89 -9.66 8.80
C ALA A 87 -3.72 -9.10 7.97
N VAL A 88 -3.92 -8.88 6.67
CA VAL A 88 -2.91 -8.26 5.81
C VAL A 88 -2.70 -6.80 6.21
N THR A 89 -1.46 -6.46 6.56
CA THR A 89 -1.09 -5.09 6.93
C THR A 89 -0.11 -4.46 5.93
N PRO A 90 -0.08 -3.13 5.84
CA PRO A 90 0.92 -2.42 5.03
C PRO A 90 2.37 -2.77 5.40
N LEU A 91 2.62 -3.06 6.68
CA LEU A 91 3.95 -3.45 7.15
C LEU A 91 4.39 -4.80 6.58
N MET A 92 3.49 -5.79 6.55
CA MET A 92 3.78 -7.10 5.95
C MET A 92 4.12 -6.98 4.46
N VAL A 93 3.41 -6.12 3.72
CA VAL A 93 3.73 -5.86 2.31
C VAL A 93 5.12 -5.22 2.18
N LYS A 94 5.45 -4.26 3.05
CA LYS A 94 6.77 -3.63 3.04
C LYS A 94 7.89 -4.61 3.33
N GLU A 95 7.76 -5.42 4.37
CA GLU A 95 8.77 -6.43 4.73
C GLU A 95 8.96 -7.46 3.62
N ALA A 96 7.87 -7.95 3.02
CA ALA A 96 7.93 -8.88 1.89
C ALA A 96 8.60 -8.25 0.66
N ALA A 97 8.28 -7.00 0.34
CA ALA A 97 8.89 -6.30 -0.78
C ALA A 97 10.38 -6.02 -0.57
N LEU A 98 10.81 -5.64 0.64
CA LEU A 98 12.23 -5.45 0.92
C LEU A 98 13.02 -6.76 0.84
N LYS A 99 12.44 -7.86 1.30
CA LYS A 99 13.04 -9.18 1.15
C LYS A 99 13.17 -9.62 -0.31
N GLU A 100 12.16 -9.34 -1.13
CA GLU A 100 12.22 -9.61 -2.57
C GLU A 100 13.26 -8.73 -3.27
N GLU A 101 13.35 -7.45 -2.92
CA GLU A 101 14.38 -6.54 -3.44
C GLU A 101 15.80 -7.04 -3.14
N GLU A 102 16.06 -7.51 -1.91
CA GLU A 102 17.32 -8.17 -1.58
C GLU A 102 17.57 -9.42 -2.43
N HIS A 103 16.53 -10.24 -2.64
CA HIS A 103 16.62 -11.42 -3.50
C HIS A 103 16.90 -11.07 -4.97
N CYS A 104 16.23 -10.06 -5.54
CA CYS A 104 16.45 -9.57 -6.90
C CYS A 104 17.87 -9.02 -7.08
N LYS A 105 18.36 -8.23 -6.11
CA LYS A 105 19.75 -7.71 -6.13
C LYS A 105 20.80 -8.79 -5.99
N ASN A 106 20.53 -9.81 -5.19
CA ASN A 106 21.46 -10.93 -5.00
C ASN A 106 21.38 -11.94 -6.16
N GLY A 107 20.21 -12.10 -6.80
CA GLY A 107 19.98 -13.00 -7.93
C GLY A 107 20.39 -12.43 -9.29
N THR A 108 20.43 -11.09 -9.44
CA THR A 108 21.08 -10.42 -10.59
C THR A 108 22.60 -10.49 -10.55
N GLY A 109 23.18 -10.99 -9.45
CA GLY A 109 24.59 -11.35 -9.30
C GLY A 109 25.01 -12.63 -10.01
N LEU A 110 24.37 -13.03 -11.12
CA LEU A 110 24.91 -14.07 -12.01
C LEU A 110 26.01 -13.47 -12.90
N THR A 111 27.19 -13.37 -12.28
CA THR A 111 28.52 -13.68 -12.84
C THR A 111 28.62 -13.65 -14.37
N VAL A 112 29.22 -12.59 -14.89
CA VAL A 112 29.99 -12.67 -16.14
C VAL A 112 31.25 -13.48 -15.82
N SER A 113 31.22 -14.78 -16.12
CA SER A 113 32.41 -15.65 -16.18
C SER A 113 32.47 -16.30 -17.54
#